data_AF-A0A6A4VGX5-F1
#
_entry.id   AF-A0A6A4VGX5-F1
#
_cell.length_a   1.000
_cell.length_b   1.000
_cell.length_c   1.000
_cell.angle_alpha   90.00
_cell.angle_beta   90.00
_cell.angle_gamma   90.00
#
_symmetry.space_group_name_H-M   'P 1'
#
loop_
_entity.id
_entity.type
_entity.pdbx_description
1 polymer ?
#
loop_
_entity_poly.entity_id
_entity_poly.type
_entity_poly.pdbx_seq_one_letter_code
_entity_poly.pdbx_strand_id
1 'polypeptide(L)'
;MAHIQFTDTLVREYLVSRGFAIALKSFDSDAKASKDHGFRVDKIMEILMYSVQNLELQQLRTMWSHLDKHIFRHLEAHQIIAARDLGIALMRRYVVQAASSTETAGNRNRDKVHEFFEKMAPEIHNRPEWRDWFALPFLKAPEDHPTFSVFFSRQWQDTLAVSLHNFLAIVFQCMPRPTLAQYQEDSALMLQLQRENMDLRSRLEALTGAGAAPPPELLPAQPIMDDFNVVAQ
;
A
#
# COMPACT_ATOMS: atom_id res chain seq x y z
N MET A 1 10.21 4.89 9.29
CA MET A 1 11.10 6.04 9.00
C MET A 1 12.56 5.71 9.23
N ALA A 2 12.97 5.22 10.41
CA ALA A 2 14.37 4.87 10.69
C ALA A 2 14.95 3.83 9.70
N HIS A 3 14.16 2.83 9.31
CA HIS A 3 14.62 1.71 8.49
C HIS A 3 14.99 2.09 7.03
N ILE A 4 14.21 2.98 6.40
CA ILE A 4 14.51 3.45 5.03
C ILE A 4 15.72 4.38 5.04
N GLN A 5 15.79 5.32 5.98
CA GLN A 5 16.93 6.23 6.13
C GLN A 5 18.24 5.49 6.44
N PHE A 6 18.15 4.43 7.25
CA PHE A 6 19.26 3.55 7.53
C PHE A 6 19.71 2.78 6.27
N THR A 7 18.76 2.21 5.52
CA THR A 7 19.05 1.53 4.25
C THR A 7 19.71 2.46 3.24
N ASP A 8 19.21 3.69 3.10
CA ASP A 8 19.83 4.71 2.23
C ASP A 8 21.25 5.05 2.66
N THR A 9 21.53 5.04 3.98
CA THR A 9 22.87 5.27 4.53
C THR A 9 23.82 4.13 4.16
N LEU A 10 23.37 2.88 4.28
CA LEU A 10 24.15 1.71 3.84
C LEU A 10 24.47 1.76 2.35
N VAL A 11 23.49 2.15 1.51
CA VAL A 11 23.71 2.30 0.06
C VAL A 11 24.74 3.41 -0.22
N ARG A 12 24.66 4.55 0.47
CA ARG A 12 25.65 5.62 0.33
C ARG A 12 27.05 5.15 0.70
N GLU A 13 27.20 4.50 1.85
CA GLU A 13 28.48 3.98 2.31
C GLU A 13 29.09 3.00 1.31
N TYR A 14 28.27 2.07 0.79
CA TYR A 14 28.69 1.15 -0.26
C TYR A 14 29.18 1.88 -1.52
N LEU A 15 28.42 2.85 -2.03
CA LEU A 15 28.80 3.60 -3.23
C LEU A 15 30.10 4.41 -3.03
N VAL A 16 30.29 4.99 -1.84
CA VAL A 16 31.53 5.69 -1.47
C VAL A 16 32.71 4.71 -1.44
N SER A 17 32.56 3.56 -0.78
CA SER A 17 33.62 2.55 -0.65
C SER A 17 34.14 2.02 -2.00
N ARG A 18 33.28 1.99 -3.03
CA ARG A 18 33.60 1.53 -4.38
C ARG A 18 34.07 2.64 -5.31
N GLY A 19 34.02 3.91 -4.87
CA GLY A 19 34.39 5.07 -5.68
C GLY A 19 33.36 5.43 -6.77
N PHE A 20 32.11 5.01 -6.63
CA PHE A 20 31.05 5.24 -7.63
C PHE A 20 30.44 6.66 -7.51
N ALA A 21 31.26 7.70 -7.69
CA ALA A 21 30.87 9.09 -7.47
C ALA A 21 29.67 9.55 -8.34
N ILE A 22 29.59 9.09 -9.60
CA ILE A 22 28.47 9.42 -10.49
C ILE A 22 27.17 8.78 -9.97
N ALA A 23 27.22 7.50 -9.60
CA ALA A 23 26.05 6.78 -9.07
C ALA A 23 25.58 7.37 -7.73
N LEU A 24 26.51 7.76 -6.84
CA LEU A 24 26.19 8.41 -5.58
C LEU A 24 25.46 9.74 -5.81
N LYS A 25 25.95 10.57 -6.74
CA LYS A 25 25.31 11.84 -7.07
C LYS A 25 23.90 11.65 -7.64
N SER A 26 23.72 10.68 -8.53
CA SER A 26 22.39 10.34 -9.06
C SER A 26 21.46 9.81 -7.97
N PHE A 27 21.95 8.90 -7.12
CA PHE A 27 21.19 8.36 -5.99
C PHE A 27 20.74 9.45 -5.01
N ASP A 28 21.63 10.38 -4.63
CA ASP A 28 21.26 11.48 -3.74
C ASP A 28 20.26 12.47 -4.38
N SER A 29 20.32 12.66 -5.70
CA SER A 29 19.34 13.45 -6.44
C SER A 29 17.96 12.77 -6.39
N ASP A 30 17.92 11.47 -6.68
CA ASP A 30 16.67 10.69 -6.70
C ASP A 30 16.08 10.52 -5.29
N ALA A 31 16.91 10.31 -4.28
CA ALA A 31 16.49 10.23 -2.88
C ALA A 31 15.87 11.55 -2.39
N LYS A 32 16.37 12.70 -2.86
CA LYS A 32 15.76 14.01 -2.59
C LYS A 32 14.49 14.26 -3.40
N ALA A 33 14.40 13.70 -4.61
CA ALA A 33 13.27 13.86 -5.50
C ALA A 33 12.10 12.90 -5.18
N SER A 34 12.34 11.81 -4.45
CA SER A 34 11.31 10.84 -4.09
C SER A 34 10.17 11.53 -3.32
N LYS A 35 9.00 11.54 -3.97
CA LYS A 35 7.75 12.07 -3.42
C LYS A 35 7.01 11.02 -2.59
N ASP A 36 7.65 9.90 -2.25
CA ASP A 36 6.98 8.81 -1.53
C ASP A 36 6.64 9.18 -0.09
N HIS A 37 7.11 10.33 0.42
CA HIS A 37 6.89 10.77 1.81
C HIS A 37 7.29 9.69 2.85
N GLY A 38 8.17 8.75 2.45
CA GLY A 38 8.51 7.57 3.23
C GLY A 38 7.37 6.56 3.40
N PHE A 39 6.47 6.48 2.43
CA PHE A 39 5.24 5.67 2.44
C PHE A 39 4.38 5.94 3.68
N ARG A 40 4.35 7.20 4.14
CA ARG A 40 3.51 7.60 5.26
C ARG A 40 2.12 7.93 4.76
N VAL A 41 1.18 7.05 5.06
CA VAL A 41 -0.23 7.20 4.71
C VAL A 41 -0.76 8.57 5.14
N ASP A 42 -0.47 9.01 6.36
CA ASP A 42 -0.97 10.29 6.89
C ASP A 42 -0.56 11.49 6.03
N LYS A 43 0.70 11.53 5.58
CA LYS A 43 1.22 12.61 4.73
C LYS A 43 0.59 12.59 3.35
N ILE A 44 0.41 11.40 2.78
CA ILE A 44 -0.22 11.26 1.47
C ILE A 44 -1.68 11.68 1.56
N MET A 45 -2.40 11.22 2.59
CA MET A 45 -3.77 11.62 2.86
C MET A 45 -3.91 13.12 3.06
N GLU A 46 -3.00 13.74 3.82
CA GLU A 46 -2.95 15.20 4.01
C GLU A 46 -2.85 15.92 2.67
N ILE A 47 -1.94 15.51 1.78
CA ILE A 47 -1.77 16.12 0.45
C ILE A 47 -3.00 15.90 -0.43
N LEU A 48 -3.57 14.69 -0.45
CA LEU A 48 -4.75 14.39 -1.25
C LEU A 48 -5.96 15.22 -0.79
N MET A 49 -6.20 15.28 0.53
CA MET A 49 -7.31 16.04 1.10
C MET A 49 -7.09 17.55 0.96
N TYR A 50 -5.87 18.05 1.15
CA TYR A 50 -5.52 19.44 0.89
C TYR A 50 -5.72 19.81 -0.58
N SER A 51 -5.33 18.94 -1.52
CA SER A 51 -5.52 19.17 -2.96
C SER A 51 -7.00 19.28 -3.33
N VAL A 52 -7.84 18.44 -2.71
CA VAL A 52 -9.29 18.49 -2.87
C VAL A 52 -9.86 19.79 -2.28
N GLN A 53 -9.52 20.12 -1.04
CA GLN A 53 -10.05 21.31 -0.34
C GLN A 53 -9.71 22.62 -1.05
N ASN A 54 -8.49 22.72 -1.60
CA ASN A 54 -8.01 23.92 -2.29
C ASN A 54 -8.23 23.90 -3.81
N LEU A 55 -8.91 22.89 -4.35
CA LEU A 55 -9.17 22.75 -5.78
C LEU A 55 -7.89 22.75 -6.66
N GLU A 56 -6.85 22.07 -6.18
CA GLU A 56 -5.56 21.88 -6.85
C GLU A 56 -5.53 20.57 -7.65
N LEU A 57 -6.20 20.55 -8.81
CA LEU A 57 -6.32 19.35 -9.66
C LEU A 57 -4.97 18.75 -10.08
N GLN A 58 -3.99 19.58 -10.41
CA GLN A 58 -2.69 19.08 -10.87
C GLN A 58 -1.90 18.38 -9.76
N GLN A 59 -1.97 18.89 -8.54
CA GLN A 59 -1.35 18.26 -7.38
C GLN A 59 -2.01 16.90 -7.10
N LEU A 60 -3.35 16.85 -7.12
CA LEU A 60 -4.11 15.63 -6.94
C LEU A 60 -3.76 14.57 -7.99
N ARG A 61 -3.78 14.93 -9.28
CA ARG A 61 -3.49 14.01 -10.39
C ARG A 61 -2.05 13.53 -10.37
N THR A 62 -1.10 14.41 -10.06
CA THR A 62 0.31 14.05 -9.97
C THR A 62 0.56 13.08 -8.83
N MET A 63 -0.04 13.32 -7.66
CA MET A 63 0.08 12.42 -6.51
C MET A 63 -0.54 11.05 -6.83
N TRP A 64 -1.77 11.03 -7.35
CA TRP A 64 -2.43 9.77 -7.69
C TRP A 64 -1.68 8.97 -8.76
N SER A 65 -1.22 9.63 -9.83
CA SER A 65 -0.41 8.98 -10.88
C SER A 65 0.92 8.45 -10.35
N HIS A 66 1.51 9.11 -9.35
CA HIS A 66 2.71 8.62 -8.70
C HIS A 66 2.44 7.30 -7.96
N LEU A 67 1.38 7.24 -7.15
CA LEU A 67 0.98 6.02 -6.47
C LEU A 67 0.67 4.90 -7.48
N ASP A 68 -0.01 5.23 -8.57
CA ASP A 68 -0.36 4.26 -9.62
C ASP A 68 0.88 3.63 -10.27
N LYS A 69 1.84 4.47 -10.69
CA LYS A 69 3.05 4.05 -11.41
C LYS A 69 4.07 3.34 -10.53
N HIS A 70 4.17 3.69 -9.26
CA HIS A 70 5.22 3.18 -8.38
C HIS A 70 4.73 2.08 -7.44
N ILE A 71 3.44 2.09 -7.10
CA ILE A 71 2.89 1.24 -6.05
C ILE A 71 1.80 0.34 -6.63
N PHE A 72 0.76 0.93 -7.24
CA PHE A 72 -0.42 0.15 -7.63
C PHE A 72 -0.17 -0.85 -8.75
N ARG A 73 0.83 -0.61 -9.61
CA ARG A 73 1.27 -1.57 -10.63
C ARG A 73 1.78 -2.91 -10.08
N HIS A 74 2.13 -2.97 -8.79
CA HIS A 74 2.64 -4.18 -8.13
C HIS A 74 1.55 -4.91 -7.34
N LEU A 75 0.32 -4.40 -7.35
CA LEU A 75 -0.79 -4.96 -6.59
C LEU A 75 -1.46 -6.13 -7.31
N GLU A 76 -2.18 -6.94 -6.54
CA GLU A 76 -3.02 -8.00 -7.09
C GLU A 76 -4.25 -7.42 -7.80
N ALA A 77 -4.84 -8.18 -8.73
CA ALA A 77 -5.96 -7.73 -9.57
C ALA A 77 -7.12 -7.13 -8.77
N HIS A 78 -7.50 -7.73 -7.63
CA HIS A 78 -8.54 -7.21 -6.74
C HIS A 78 -8.18 -5.83 -6.16
N GLN A 79 -6.93 -5.65 -5.75
CA GLN A 79 -6.45 -4.39 -5.15
C GLN A 79 -6.30 -3.29 -6.20
N ILE A 80 -5.97 -3.64 -7.45
CA ILE A 80 -5.97 -2.70 -8.58
C ILE A 80 -7.37 -2.16 -8.85
N ILE A 81 -8.40 -3.02 -8.80
CA ILE A 81 -9.80 -2.60 -8.94
C ILE A 81 -10.19 -1.67 -7.80
N ALA A 82 -9.86 -2.02 -6.56
CA ALA A 82 -10.12 -1.17 -5.40
C ALA A 82 -9.41 0.20 -5.50
N ALA A 83 -8.14 0.22 -5.94
CA ALA A 83 -7.41 1.46 -6.21
C ALA A 83 -8.14 2.31 -7.25
N ARG A 84 -8.54 1.72 -8.38
CA ARG A 84 -9.28 2.43 -9.43
C ARG A 84 -10.56 3.05 -8.90
N ASP A 85 -11.35 2.30 -8.15
CA ASP A 85 -12.64 2.75 -7.64
C ASP A 85 -12.46 3.87 -6.59
N LEU A 86 -11.45 3.77 -5.73
CA LEU A 86 -11.04 4.84 -4.81
C LEU A 86 -10.54 6.09 -5.56
N GLY A 87 -9.79 5.91 -6.64
CA GLY A 87 -9.33 7.00 -7.50
C GLY A 87 -10.50 7.74 -8.15
N ILE A 88 -11.49 7.01 -8.66
CA ILE A 88 -12.72 7.60 -9.20
C ILE A 88 -13.48 8.34 -8.09
N ALA A 89 -13.63 7.74 -6.91
CA ALA A 89 -14.31 8.38 -5.78
C ALA A 89 -13.60 9.66 -5.31
N LEU A 90 -12.26 9.68 -5.32
CA LEU A 90 -11.45 10.85 -5.00
C LEU A 90 -11.64 11.98 -6.03
N MET A 91 -11.66 11.64 -7.32
CA MET A 91 -11.96 12.61 -8.38
C MET A 91 -13.39 13.14 -8.28
N ARG A 92 -14.36 12.29 -7.95
CA ARG A 92 -15.75 12.72 -7.66
C ARG A 92 -15.81 13.66 -6.46
N ARG A 93 -15.06 13.37 -5.39
CA ARG A 93 -14.95 14.25 -4.22
C ARG A 93 -14.41 15.62 -4.59
N TYR A 94 -13.40 15.69 -5.47
CA TYR A 94 -12.87 16.95 -5.99
C TYR A 94 -13.97 17.74 -6.73
N VAL A 95 -14.71 17.11 -7.62
CA VAL A 95 -15.80 17.75 -8.39
C VAL A 95 -16.91 18.25 -7.47
N VAL A 96 -17.31 17.45 -6.47
CA VAL A 96 -18.30 17.84 -5.46
C VAL A 96 -17.82 19.03 -4.63
N GLN A 97 -16.53 19.05 -4.23
CA GLN A 97 -15.96 20.18 -3.51
C GLN A 97 -15.95 21.45 -4.37
N ALA A 98 -15.61 21.33 -5.65
CA ALA A 98 -15.64 22.44 -6.60
C ALA A 98 -17.07 22.97 -6.76
N ALA A 99 -18.05 22.08 -6.93
CA ALA A 99 -19.46 22.43 -7.04
C ALA A 99 -20.02 23.06 -5.76
N SER A 100 -19.77 22.49 -4.59
CA SER A 100 -20.23 23.07 -3.30
C SER A 100 -19.63 24.46 -3.05
N SER A 101 -18.38 24.67 -3.47
CA SER A 101 -17.72 25.97 -3.37
C SER A 101 -18.29 27.01 -4.36
N THR A 102 -19.03 26.60 -5.40
CA THR A 102 -19.68 27.54 -6.34
C THR A 102 -20.84 28.31 -5.73
N GLU A 103 -21.63 27.67 -4.88
CA GLU A 103 -22.80 28.31 -4.26
C GLU A 103 -22.37 29.44 -3.31
N THR A 104 -21.20 29.33 -2.68
CA THR A 104 -20.73 30.32 -1.71
C THR A 104 -19.93 31.48 -2.35
N ALA A 105 -19.26 31.27 -3.49
CA ALA A 105 -18.29 32.21 -4.05
C ALA A 105 -18.60 32.73 -5.48
N GLY A 106 -19.76 32.37 -6.05
CA GLY A 106 -20.19 32.84 -7.37
C GLY A 106 -19.47 32.18 -8.56
N ASN A 107 -19.60 32.79 -9.74
CA ASN A 107 -19.30 32.21 -11.07
C ASN A 107 -17.86 31.68 -11.26
N ARG A 108 -16.90 32.11 -10.42
CA ARG A 108 -15.46 31.75 -10.52
C ARG A 108 -15.17 30.27 -10.27
N ASN A 109 -16.00 29.58 -9.50
CA ASN A 109 -15.79 28.17 -9.18
C ASN A 109 -16.48 27.23 -10.20
N ARG A 110 -17.39 27.76 -11.03
CA ARG A 110 -18.02 26.97 -12.12
C ARG A 110 -16.97 26.65 -13.19
N ASP A 111 -16.05 27.58 -13.38
CA ASP A 111 -14.86 27.41 -14.22
C ASP A 111 -13.97 26.26 -13.73
N LYS A 112 -13.88 25.99 -12.42
CA LYS A 112 -13.08 24.86 -11.89
C LYS A 112 -13.68 23.49 -12.21
N VAL A 113 -15.01 23.40 -12.20
CA VAL A 113 -15.71 22.18 -12.62
C VAL A 113 -15.56 21.97 -14.13
N HIS A 114 -15.71 23.03 -14.93
CA HIS A 114 -15.45 22.97 -16.37
C HIS A 114 -13.99 22.62 -16.69
N GLU A 115 -13.03 23.24 -16.00
CA GLU A 115 -11.59 22.98 -16.10
C GLU A 115 -11.27 21.51 -15.77
N PHE A 116 -11.94 20.93 -14.76
CA PHE A 116 -11.81 19.51 -14.45
C PHE A 116 -12.23 18.64 -15.63
N PHE A 117 -13.44 18.84 -16.16
CA PHE A 117 -13.94 18.00 -17.26
C PHE A 117 -13.16 18.22 -18.54
N GLU A 118 -12.67 19.42 -18.83
CA GLU A 118 -11.80 19.69 -19.99
C GLU A 118 -10.46 18.96 -19.88
N LYS A 119 -9.80 19.05 -18.72
CA LYS A 119 -8.48 18.41 -18.51
C LYS A 119 -8.57 16.89 -18.36
N MET A 120 -9.64 16.39 -17.77
CA MET A 120 -9.83 14.95 -17.54
C MET A 120 -10.57 14.26 -18.68
N ALA A 121 -11.18 14.99 -19.63
CA ALA A 121 -11.88 14.46 -20.80
C ALA A 121 -11.21 13.25 -21.47
N PRO A 122 -9.91 13.28 -21.83
CA PRO A 122 -9.27 12.14 -22.50
C PRO A 122 -9.22 10.87 -21.63
N GLU A 123 -9.25 11.00 -20.30
CA GLU A 123 -9.18 9.88 -19.36
C GLU A 123 -10.58 9.32 -18.98
N ILE A 124 -11.63 10.15 -19.07
CA ILE A 124 -12.97 9.85 -18.56
C ILE A 124 -14.04 9.66 -19.66
N HIS A 125 -13.82 10.09 -20.91
CA HIS A 125 -14.86 10.07 -21.95
C HIS A 125 -15.42 8.68 -22.27
N ASN A 126 -14.59 7.63 -22.23
CA ASN A 126 -15.00 6.26 -22.52
C ASN A 126 -15.43 5.47 -21.27
N ARG A 127 -15.55 6.13 -20.12
CA ARG A 127 -15.84 5.47 -18.84
C ARG A 127 -17.31 5.66 -18.46
N PRO A 128 -18.12 4.59 -18.35
CA PRO A 128 -19.54 4.70 -18.05
C PRO A 128 -19.80 5.35 -16.69
N GLU A 129 -18.86 5.24 -15.74
CA GLU A 129 -18.97 5.80 -14.39
C GLU A 129 -19.02 7.34 -14.38
N TRP A 130 -18.60 8.00 -15.45
CA TRP A 130 -18.58 9.46 -15.57
C TRP A 130 -19.74 10.03 -16.39
N ARG A 131 -20.54 9.17 -17.06
CA ARG A 131 -21.58 9.59 -17.99
C ARG A 131 -22.55 10.61 -17.38
N ASP A 132 -23.09 10.31 -16.20
CA ASP A 132 -24.07 11.18 -15.54
C ASP A 132 -23.41 12.42 -14.95
N TRP A 133 -22.12 12.33 -14.58
CA TRP A 133 -21.35 13.42 -13.97
C TRP A 133 -21.11 14.58 -14.93
N PHE A 134 -21.12 14.37 -16.25
CA PHE A 134 -21.04 15.46 -17.24
C PHE A 134 -22.23 16.42 -17.19
N ALA A 135 -23.37 16.02 -16.61
CA ALA A 135 -24.52 16.90 -16.42
C ALA A 135 -24.34 17.86 -15.23
N LEU A 136 -23.45 17.53 -14.30
CA LEU A 136 -23.26 18.25 -13.04
C LEU A 136 -22.97 19.76 -13.18
N PRO A 137 -22.14 20.24 -14.13
CA PRO A 137 -21.90 21.68 -14.33
C PRO A 137 -23.14 22.48 -14.74
N PHE A 138 -24.18 21.80 -15.23
CA PHE A 138 -25.41 22.41 -15.73
C PHE A 138 -26.55 22.36 -14.71
N LEU A 139 -26.38 21.66 -13.59
CA LEU A 139 -27.35 21.59 -12.49
C LEU A 139 -27.22 22.83 -11.61
N LYS A 140 -28.37 23.44 -11.27
CA LYS A 140 -28.42 24.64 -10.41
C LYS A 140 -28.24 24.31 -8.91
N ALA A 141 -28.72 23.14 -8.48
CA ALA A 141 -28.63 22.63 -7.12
C ALA A 141 -28.26 21.12 -7.19
N PRO A 142 -26.96 20.79 -7.35
CA PRO A 142 -26.53 19.40 -7.47
C PRO A 142 -26.70 18.61 -6.16
N GLU A 143 -26.81 19.28 -5.02
CA GLU A 143 -27.08 18.67 -3.71
C GLU A 143 -28.49 18.08 -3.58
N ASP A 144 -29.49 18.69 -4.23
CA ASP A 144 -30.89 18.22 -4.23
C ASP A 144 -31.13 17.09 -5.24
N HIS A 145 -30.18 16.86 -6.15
CA HIS A 145 -30.36 15.87 -7.20
C HIS A 145 -30.23 14.44 -6.62
N PRO A 146 -31.21 13.54 -6.83
CA PRO A 146 -31.21 12.21 -6.20
C PRO A 146 -29.94 11.40 -6.44
N THR A 147 -29.37 11.50 -7.65
CA THR A 147 -28.13 10.80 -8.04
C THR A 147 -26.89 11.36 -7.34
N PHE A 148 -26.86 12.65 -6.98
CA PHE A 148 -25.65 13.33 -6.52
C PHE A 148 -25.66 13.65 -5.02
N SER A 149 -26.83 13.82 -4.41
CA SER A 149 -27.04 14.18 -3.00
C SER A 149 -26.16 13.40 -2.01
N VAL A 150 -26.04 12.08 -2.21
CA VAL A 150 -25.22 11.20 -1.36
C VAL A 150 -23.75 11.63 -1.33
N PHE A 151 -23.20 12.12 -2.44
CA PHE A 151 -21.80 12.54 -2.54
C PHE A 151 -21.52 13.88 -1.85
N PHE A 152 -22.56 14.71 -1.65
CA PHE A 152 -22.45 15.96 -0.88
C PHE A 152 -22.47 15.69 0.63
N SER A 153 -22.98 14.52 1.07
CA SER A 153 -23.04 14.18 2.49
C SER A 153 -21.65 14.06 3.14
N ARG A 154 -21.53 14.58 4.37
CA ARG A 154 -20.31 14.44 5.17
C ARG A 154 -19.98 12.99 5.49
N GLN A 155 -21.00 12.16 5.67
CA GLN A 155 -20.84 10.72 5.88
C GLN A 155 -20.09 10.04 4.73
N TRP A 156 -20.46 10.33 3.48
CA TRP A 156 -19.75 9.78 2.32
C TRP A 156 -18.31 10.29 2.25
N GLN A 157 -18.12 11.58 2.52
CA GLN A 157 -16.80 12.23 2.54
C GLN A 157 -15.84 11.60 3.55
N ASP A 158 -16.33 11.33 4.77
CA ASP A 158 -15.54 10.70 5.84
C ASP A 158 -15.29 9.22 5.55
N THR A 159 -16.30 8.51 5.02
CA THR A 159 -16.17 7.10 4.60
C THR A 159 -15.09 6.93 3.52
N LEU A 160 -15.05 7.82 2.54
CA LEU A 160 -14.02 7.83 1.51
C LEU A 160 -12.63 8.05 2.10
N ALA A 161 -12.49 9.01 3.01
CA ALA A 161 -11.21 9.31 3.65
C ALA A 161 -10.68 8.11 4.45
N VAL A 162 -11.53 7.47 5.26
CA VAL A 162 -11.18 6.27 6.03
C VAL A 162 -10.84 5.10 5.12
N SER A 163 -11.65 4.85 4.09
CA SER A 163 -11.42 3.75 3.14
C SER A 163 -10.11 3.92 2.38
N LEU A 164 -9.81 5.13 1.94
CA LEU A 164 -8.55 5.44 1.25
C LEU A 164 -7.35 5.30 2.18
N HIS A 165 -7.44 5.80 3.41
CA HIS A 165 -6.39 5.63 4.42
C HIS A 165 -6.11 4.15 4.68
N ASN A 166 -7.15 3.36 4.96
CA ASN A 166 -7.03 1.94 5.23
C ASN A 166 -6.46 1.17 4.04
N PHE A 167 -6.91 1.49 2.82
CA PHE A 167 -6.38 0.89 1.60
C PHE A 167 -4.89 1.16 1.46
N LEU A 168 -4.45 2.42 1.59
CA LEU A 168 -3.04 2.78 1.50
C LEU A 168 -2.20 2.12 2.60
N ALA A 169 -2.74 2.02 3.82
CA ALA A 169 -2.07 1.36 4.93
C ALA A 169 -1.83 -0.14 4.64
N ILE A 170 -2.86 -0.84 4.15
CA ILE A 170 -2.75 -2.25 3.77
C ILE A 170 -1.74 -2.43 2.63
N VAL A 171 -1.88 -1.61 1.57
CA VAL A 171 -0.98 -1.66 0.42
C VAL A 171 0.48 -1.47 0.85
N PHE A 172 0.78 -0.48 1.69
CA PHE A 172 2.14 -0.22 2.13
C PHE A 172 2.67 -1.28 3.10
N GLN A 173 1.80 -1.92 3.88
CA GLN A 173 2.18 -3.02 4.75
C GLN A 173 2.51 -4.30 3.95
N CYS A 174 1.78 -4.54 2.86
CA CYS A 174 1.99 -5.70 1.99
C CYS A 174 3.15 -5.52 1.01
N MET A 175 3.72 -4.32 0.86
CA MET A 175 4.86 -4.13 -0.03
C MET A 175 6.08 -4.91 0.47
N PRO A 176 6.74 -5.70 -0.38
CA PRO A 176 7.96 -6.40 -0.01
C PRO A 176 9.03 -5.38 0.37
N ARG A 177 9.58 -5.52 1.58
CA ARG A 177 10.70 -4.68 2.01
C ARG A 177 11.94 -5.08 1.21
N PRO A 178 12.80 -4.11 0.81
CA PRO A 178 14.06 -4.46 0.16
C PRO A 178 14.91 -5.32 1.10
N THR A 179 15.52 -6.38 0.57
CA THR A 179 16.32 -7.36 1.33
C THR A 179 17.41 -6.70 2.17
N LEU A 180 18.05 -5.64 1.64
CA LEU A 180 19.07 -4.88 2.37
C LEU A 180 18.53 -4.29 3.67
N ALA A 181 17.27 -3.87 3.64
CA ALA A 181 16.61 -3.34 4.82
C ALA A 181 16.31 -4.48 5.81
N GLN A 182 15.82 -5.63 5.33
CA GLN A 182 15.49 -6.78 6.18
C GLN A 182 16.71 -7.43 6.85
N TYR A 183 17.89 -7.37 6.23
CA TYR A 183 19.08 -8.11 6.65
C TYR A 183 19.43 -7.97 8.14
N GLN A 184 19.33 -6.76 8.70
CA GLN A 184 19.68 -6.53 10.10
C GLN A 184 18.64 -7.11 11.06
N GLU A 185 17.35 -6.95 10.74
CA GLU A 185 16.24 -7.54 11.51
C GLU A 185 16.32 -9.08 11.44
N ASP A 186 16.55 -9.63 10.25
CA ASP A 186 16.68 -11.08 10.01
C ASP A 186 17.89 -11.67 10.72
N SER A 187 19.04 -10.97 10.70
CA SER A 187 20.25 -11.40 11.41
C SER A 187 20.06 -11.40 12.93
N ALA A 188 19.41 -10.37 13.47
CA ALA A 188 19.10 -10.30 14.89
C ALA A 188 18.13 -11.40 15.33
N LEU A 189 17.09 -11.65 14.54
CA LEU A 189 16.14 -12.74 14.77
C LEU A 189 16.83 -14.10 14.71
N MET A 190 17.70 -14.32 13.72
CA MET A 190 18.47 -15.55 13.59
C MET A 190 19.36 -15.81 14.82
N LEU A 191 20.04 -14.79 15.34
CA LEU A 191 20.85 -14.91 16.56
C LEU A 191 20.02 -15.18 17.81
N GLN A 192 18.80 -14.64 17.90
CA GLN A 192 17.88 -14.94 18.99
C GLN A 192 17.39 -16.39 18.89
N LEU A 193 16.93 -16.82 17.72
CA LEU A 193 16.47 -18.19 17.47
C LEU A 193 17.58 -19.22 17.69
N GLN A 194 18.83 -18.88 17.39
CA GLN A 194 19.99 -19.72 17.70
C GLN A 194 20.21 -19.83 19.21
N ARG A 195 20.13 -18.73 19.96
CA ARG A 195 20.24 -18.75 21.42
C ARG A 195 19.12 -19.55 22.08
N GLU A 196 17.88 -19.36 21.64
CA GLU A 196 16.73 -20.14 22.12
C GLU A 196 16.90 -21.63 21.78
N ASN A 197 17.38 -21.97 20.58
CA ASN A 197 17.69 -23.36 20.23
C ASN A 197 18.78 -23.95 21.14
N MET A 198 19.82 -23.20 21.47
CA MET A 198 20.88 -23.67 22.36
C MET A 198 20.35 -23.90 23.78
N ASP A 199 19.51 -22.98 24.30
CA ASP A 199 18.89 -23.13 25.62
C ASP A 199 17.92 -24.33 25.66
N LEU A 200 17.08 -24.48 24.63
CA LEU A 200 16.16 -25.62 24.50
C LEU A 200 16.93 -26.94 24.38
N ARG A 201 18.01 -26.99 23.59
CA ARG A 201 18.88 -28.17 23.49
C ARG A 201 19.52 -28.50 24.84
N SER A 202 20.04 -27.51 25.56
CA SER A 202 20.63 -27.71 26.89
C SER A 202 19.60 -28.22 27.90
N ARG A 203 18.36 -27.69 27.88
CA ARG A 203 17.26 -28.19 28.72
C ARG A 203 16.85 -29.62 28.35
N LEU A 204 16.80 -29.94 27.07
CA LEU A 204 16.53 -31.31 26.61
C LEU A 204 17.63 -32.27 27.04
N GLU A 205 18.90 -31.88 26.92
CA GLU A 205 20.04 -32.66 27.41
C GLU A 205 19.99 -32.84 28.94
N ALA A 206 19.60 -31.82 29.70
CA ALA A 206 19.45 -31.94 31.15
C ALA A 206 18.29 -32.89 31.53
N LEU A 207 17.16 -32.83 30.83
CA LEU A 207 16.00 -33.69 31.07
C LEU A 207 16.23 -35.13 30.59
N THR A 208 16.95 -35.33 29.48
CA THR A 208 17.29 -36.67 28.95
C THR A 208 18.49 -37.28 29.66
N GLY A 209 19.47 -36.48 30.09
CA GLY A 209 20.65 -36.90 30.87
C GLY A 209 20.36 -37.20 32.33
N ALA A 210 19.37 -36.54 32.95
CA ALA A 210 18.91 -36.87 34.32
C ALA A 210 17.99 -38.10 34.40
N GLY A 211 17.64 -38.68 33.25
CA GLY A 211 16.74 -39.83 33.13
C GLY A 211 17.33 -40.97 32.31
N ALA A 212 18.59 -41.34 32.54
CA ALA A 212 19.17 -42.54 31.95
C ALA A 212 18.66 -43.80 32.67
N ALA A 213 17.40 -44.19 32.40
CA ALA A 213 17.13 -45.61 32.25
C ALA A 213 17.71 -46.02 30.89
N PRO A 214 18.44 -47.15 30.78
CA PRO A 214 19.03 -47.56 29.50
C PRO A 214 17.95 -47.60 28.42
N PRO A 215 18.28 -47.24 27.16
CA PRO A 215 17.33 -47.36 26.06
C PRO A 215 16.75 -48.77 26.08
N PRO A 216 15.41 -48.95 26.07
CA PRO A 216 14.86 -50.27 25.82
C PRO A 216 15.41 -50.69 24.46
N GLU A 217 16.24 -51.73 24.49
CA GLU A 217 16.83 -52.38 23.34
C GLU A 217 15.73 -52.54 22.30
N LEU A 218 15.81 -51.77 21.21
CA LEU A 218 14.86 -51.84 20.11
C LEU A 218 15.00 -53.25 19.54
N LEU A 219 14.10 -54.14 19.97
CA LEU A 219 13.96 -55.46 19.38
C LEU A 219 13.92 -55.27 17.86
N PRO A 220 14.77 -55.99 17.10
CA PRO A 220 14.80 -55.84 15.66
C PRO A 220 13.39 -56.01 15.13
N ALA A 221 12.96 -55.05 14.30
CA ALA A 221 11.63 -55.03 13.71
C ALA A 221 11.32 -56.43 13.16
N GLN A 222 10.30 -57.07 13.71
CA GLN A 222 9.87 -58.35 13.18
C GLN A 222 9.52 -58.15 11.71
N PRO A 223 10.04 -58.99 10.80
CA PRO A 223 9.71 -58.88 9.39
C PRO A 223 8.20 -59.01 9.27
N ILE A 224 7.58 -57.98 8.70
CA ILE A 224 6.16 -57.96 8.37
C ILE A 224 5.93 -59.15 7.45
N MET A 225 5.26 -60.17 7.96
CA MET A 225 4.92 -61.37 7.21
C MET A 225 3.91 -60.94 6.13
N ASP A 226 4.25 -61.16 4.86
CA ASP A 226 3.42 -60.88 3.69
C ASP A 226 2.17 -61.77 3.69
N ASP A 227 1.15 -61.40 4.47
CA ASP A 227 -0.18 -62.03 4.43
C ASP A 227 -1.02 -61.58 3.21
N PHE A 228 -0.37 -61.16 2.13
CA PHE A 228 -1.05 -60.69 0.91
C PHE A 228 -1.43 -61.81 -0.06
N ASN A 229 -1.27 -63.09 0.30
CA ASN A 229 -1.52 -64.22 -0.60
C ASN A 229 -2.62 -65.21 -0.17
N VAL A 230 -3.53 -64.83 0.74
CA VAL A 230 -4.64 -65.72 1.17
C VAL A 230 -6.01 -65.36 0.56
N VAL A 231 -6.11 -64.40 -0.37
CA VAL A 231 -7.40 -64.05 -1.02
C VAL A 231 -7.55 -64.60 -2.44
N ALA A 232 -6.83 -65.68 -2.77
CA ALA A 232 -7.06 -66.39 -4.03
C ALA A 232 -7.02 -67.90 -3.84
N GLN A 233 -8.10 -68.47 -3.29
CA GLN A 233 -8.65 -69.78 -3.65
C GLN A 233 -10.09 -69.92 -3.14
#